data_AF-A0AAN7EXX9-F1
#
_entry.id   AF-A0AAN7EXX9-F1
#
_cell.length_a   1.000
_cell.length_b   1.000
_cell.length_c   1.000
_cell.angle_alpha   90.00
_cell.angle_beta   90.00
_cell.angle_gamma   90.00
#
_symmetry.space_group_name_H-M   'P 1'
#
loop_
_entity.id
_entity.type
_entity.pdbx_description
1 polymer ?
#
loop_
_entity_poly.entity_id
_entity_poly.type
_entity_poly.pdbx_seq_one_letter_code
_entity_poly.pdbx_strand_id
1 'polypeptide(L)'
;MPISQVFEKLKAKGLLKPLDPRAIPNPLPITFDVSKRCAYHQGPGHDTNRCFNLHLAIQDVIDTKVIALPTRPSITNNPFPNHNFGRGPKINCLMSEEKGEEDPFE
;
A
#
# COMPACT_ATOMS: atom_id res chain seq x y z
N MET A 1 12.53 0.92 6.30
CA MET A 1 13.08 1.62 5.12
C MET A 1 12.50 3.04 5.11
N PRO A 2 13.31 4.11 5.04
CA PRO A 2 12.80 5.48 4.99
C PRO A 2 12.05 5.73 3.68
N ILE A 3 10.99 6.55 3.71
CA ILE A 3 10.15 6.78 2.52
C ILE A 3 10.93 7.51 1.41
N SER A 4 11.98 8.27 1.76
CA SER A 4 12.89 8.86 0.80
C SER A 4 13.56 7.80 -0.08
N GLN A 5 13.94 6.65 0.48
CA GLN A 5 14.51 5.54 -0.32
C GLN A 5 13.46 4.88 -1.20
N VAL A 6 12.22 4.76 -0.73
CA VAL A 6 11.11 4.23 -1.53
C VAL A 6 10.84 5.17 -2.72
N PHE A 7 10.80 6.48 -2.46
CA PHE A 7 10.64 7.50 -3.49
C PHE A 7 11.72 7.40 -4.56
N GLU A 8 13.01 7.31 -4.18
CA GLU A 8 14.09 7.18 -5.17
C GLU A 8 13.95 5.91 -6.02
N LYS A 9 13.53 4.79 -5.43
CA LYS A 9 13.27 3.54 -6.19
C LYS A 9 12.10 3.68 -7.15
N LEU A 10 11.01 4.31 -6.71
CA LEU A 10 9.83 4.53 -7.57
C LEU A 10 10.11 5.55 -8.67
N LYS A 11 10.94 6.56 -8.38
CA LYS A 11 11.46 7.53 -9.35
C LYS A 11 12.32 6.84 -10.41
N ALA A 12 13.24 5.97 -10.00
CA ALA A 12 14.08 5.20 -10.92
C ALA A 12 13.27 4.27 -11.84
N LYS A 13 12.14 3.75 -11.34
CA LYS A 13 11.20 2.94 -12.14
C LYS A 13 10.23 3.77 -12.99
N GLY A 14 10.28 5.10 -12.92
CA GLY A 14 9.38 5.99 -13.63
C GLY A 14 7.93 5.98 -13.12
N LEU A 15 7.66 5.36 -11.97
CA LEU A 15 6.32 5.24 -11.38
C LEU A 15 5.90 6.50 -10.64
N LEU A 16 6.85 7.23 -10.07
CA LEU A 16 6.63 8.54 -9.46
C LEU A 16 7.59 9.55 -10.03
N LYS A 17 7.13 10.78 -10.20
CA LYS A 17 7.95 11.93 -10.59
C LYS A 17 7.95 12.97 -9.48
N PRO A 18 9.07 13.66 -9.24
CA PRO A 18 9.04 14.86 -8.41
C PRO A 18 8.01 15.85 -8.97
N LEU A 19 7.28 16.51 -8.08
CA LEU A 19 6.36 17.58 -8.43
C LEU A 19 7.15 18.82 -8.84
N ASP A 20 6.62 19.57 -9.80
CA ASP A 20 7.17 20.87 -10.15
C ASP A 20 7.23 21.77 -8.90
N PRO A 21 8.32 22.56 -8.75
CA PRO A 21 8.43 23.49 -7.64
C PRO A 21 7.21 24.41 -7.57
N ARG A 22 6.42 24.26 -6.51
CA ARG A 22 5.25 25.10 -6.28
C ARG A 22 5.66 26.36 -5.52
N ALA A 23 4.99 27.47 -5.80
CA ALA A 23 5.11 28.68 -5.00
C ALA A 23 4.83 28.39 -3.52
N ILE A 24 5.62 29.02 -2.64
CA ILE A 24 5.45 28.88 -1.20
C ILE A 24 4.11 29.53 -0.81
N PRO A 25 3.23 28.81 -0.09
CA PRO A 25 1.93 29.34 0.29
C PRO A 25 2.05 30.56 1.22
N ASN A 26 1.16 31.53 1.03
CA ASN A 26 1.00 32.70 1.90
C ASN A 26 -0.45 32.73 2.42
N PRO A 27 -0.69 32.69 3.75
CA PRO A 27 0.27 32.69 4.85
C PRO A 27 1.07 31.37 4.99
N LEU A 28 2.27 31.48 5.56
CA LEU A 28 3.14 30.32 5.78
C LEU A 28 2.52 29.35 6.80
N PRO A 29 2.51 28.03 6.53
CA PRO A 29 2.10 27.03 7.49
C PRO A 29 2.98 27.08 8.75
N ILE A 30 2.39 26.82 9.91
CA ILE A 30 3.12 26.75 11.21
C ILE A 30 4.22 25.68 11.17
N THR A 31 4.01 24.62 10.39
CA THR A 31 4.94 23.49 10.25
C THR A 31 6.02 23.74 9.17
N PHE A 32 6.02 24.90 8.54
CA PHE A 32 6.96 25.24 7.47
C PHE A 32 8.35 25.54 8.05
N ASP A 33 9.32 24.72 7.67
CA ASP A 33 10.71 24.84 8.07
C ASP A 33 11.59 25.08 6.84
N VAL A 34 12.19 26.28 6.76
CA VAL A 34 13.06 26.71 5.66
C VAL A 34 14.34 25.86 5.58
N SER A 35 14.81 25.33 6.71
CA SER A 35 16.02 24.52 6.77
C SER A 35 15.85 23.14 6.14
N LYS A 36 14.60 22.68 6.02
CA LYS A 36 14.25 21.35 5.52
C LYS A 36 13.82 21.41 4.08
N ARG A 37 14.17 20.36 3.32
CA ARG A 37 13.83 20.24 1.91
C ARG A 37 13.16 18.91 1.61
N CYS A 38 12.10 18.96 0.80
CA CYS A 38 11.40 17.78 0.33
C CYS A 38 11.82 17.50 -1.11
N ALA A 39 12.38 16.31 -1.37
CA ALA A 39 12.78 15.87 -2.71
C ALA A 39 11.57 15.65 -3.63
N TYR A 40 10.42 15.30 -3.07
CA TYR A 40 9.18 15.12 -3.84
C TYR A 40 8.59 16.45 -4.32
N HIS A 41 8.66 17.52 -3.50
CA HIS A 41 8.20 18.87 -3.87
C HIS A 41 9.27 19.76 -4.49
N GLN A 42 10.54 19.31 -4.48
CA GLN A 42 11.71 20.07 -4.93
C GLN A 42 11.89 21.44 -4.23
N GLY A 43 11.34 21.59 -3.02
CA GLY A 43 11.26 22.88 -2.32
C GLY A 43 11.47 22.77 -0.80
N PRO A 44 11.63 23.92 -0.13
CA PRO A 44 11.75 24.00 1.32
C PRO A 44 10.40 23.80 2.02
N GLY A 45 10.43 23.45 3.30
CA GLY A 45 9.26 23.47 4.18
C GLY A 45 9.14 22.23 5.07
N HIS A 46 9.47 21.04 4.56
CA HIS A 46 9.43 19.80 5.35
C HIS A 46 10.38 18.74 4.79
N ASP A 47 10.72 17.75 5.61
CA ASP A 47 11.53 16.60 5.18
C ASP A 47 10.74 15.68 4.25
N THR A 48 11.41 15.09 3.24
CA THR A 48 10.81 14.06 2.36
C THR A 48 10.15 12.91 3.15
N ASN A 49 10.71 12.55 4.31
CA ASN A 49 10.17 11.49 5.16
C ASN A 49 8.81 11.80 5.78
N ARG A 50 8.51 13.08 5.99
CA ARG A 50 7.25 13.56 6.58
C ARG A 50 6.31 14.13 5.53
N CYS A 51 6.61 13.93 4.25
CA CYS A 51 5.81 14.46 3.15
C CYS A 51 4.50 13.68 3.00
N PHE A 52 3.40 14.23 3.49
CA PHE A 52 2.09 13.57 3.40
C PHE A 52 1.67 13.25 1.96
N ASN A 53 1.90 14.19 1.02
CA ASN A 53 1.61 13.96 -0.39
C ASN A 53 2.42 12.81 -1.00
N LEU A 54 3.65 12.59 -0.53
CA LEU A 54 4.46 11.45 -0.98
C LEU A 54 3.93 10.13 -0.43
N HIS A 55 3.46 10.10 0.83
CA HIS A 55 2.82 8.91 1.40
C HIS A 55 1.57 8.53 0.59
N LEU A 56 0.72 9.52 0.27
CA LEU A 56 -0.47 9.29 -0.54
C LEU A 56 -0.13 8.82 -1.96
N ALA A 57 0.84 9.45 -2.63
CA ALA A 57 1.26 9.03 -3.96
C ALA A 57 1.84 7.61 -3.99
N ILE A 58 2.57 7.21 -2.95
CA ILE A 58 3.07 5.84 -2.83
C ILE A 58 1.90 4.87 -2.60
N GLN A 59 0.92 5.24 -1.78
CA GLN A 59 -0.27 4.42 -1.57
C GLN A 59 -1.06 4.26 -2.87
N ASP A 60 -1.23 5.33 -3.64
CA ASP A 60 -1.88 5.28 -4.96
C ASP A 60 -1.15 4.33 -5.93
N VAL A 61 0.18 4.35 -5.97
CA VAL A 61 0.97 3.40 -6.79
C VAL A 61 0.81 1.94 -6.34
N ILE A 62 0.58 1.70 -5.04
CA ILE A 62 0.30 0.37 -4.50
C ILE A 62 -1.12 -0.06 -4.87
N ASP A 63 -2.10 0.81 -4.67
CA ASP A 63 -3.53 0.54 -4.85
C ASP A 63 -3.88 0.35 -6.34
N THR A 64 -3.24 1.12 -7.22
CA THR A 64 -3.35 0.97 -8.68
C THR A 64 -2.66 -0.30 -9.22
N LYS A 65 -2.14 -1.18 -8.34
CA LYS A 65 -1.61 -2.52 -8.66
C LYS A 65 -0.53 -2.55 -9.75
N VAL A 66 0.38 -1.59 -9.75
CA VAL A 66 1.70 -1.83 -10.39
C VAL A 66 2.57 -2.76 -9.52
N ILE A 67 2.21 -2.93 -8.24
CA ILE A 67 2.75 -3.96 -7.36
C ILE A 67 1.56 -4.80 -6.90
N ALA A 68 1.32 -5.95 -7.54
CA ALA A 68 0.36 -6.91 -7.03
C ALA A 68 0.79 -7.35 -5.62
N LEU A 69 0.05 -6.96 -4.58
CA LEU A 69 0.09 -7.72 -3.32
C LEU A 69 -0.33 -9.17 -3.64
N PRO A 70 0.32 -10.18 -3.04
CA PRO A 70 -0.12 -11.55 -3.20
C PRO A 70 -1.60 -11.63 -2.80
N THR A 71 -2.44 -11.97 -3.77
CA THR A 71 -3.90 -11.81 -3.78
C THR A 71 -4.64 -12.66 -2.74
N ARG A 72 -3.94 -13.31 -1.80
CA ARG A 72 -4.58 -14.10 -0.76
C ARG A 72 -3.64 -14.31 0.41
N PRO A 73 -4.04 -14.02 1.66
CA PRO A 73 -3.43 -14.69 2.80
C PRO A 73 -3.71 -16.19 2.64
N SER A 74 -2.72 -16.92 2.16
CA SER A 74 -2.84 -18.37 1.97
C SER A 74 -2.76 -19.05 3.32
N ILE A 75 -3.88 -19.63 3.77
CA ILE A 75 -3.96 -20.41 5.02
C ILE A 75 -2.97 -21.60 4.97
N THR A 76 -2.62 -22.07 3.78
CA THR A 76 -1.64 -23.15 3.55
C THR A 76 -0.18 -22.76 3.76
N ASN A 77 0.15 -21.46 3.81
CA ASN A 77 1.52 -20.98 4.08
C ASN A 77 1.65 -20.39 5.50
N ASN A 78 0.69 -20.67 6.38
CA ASN A 78 0.78 -20.21 7.76
C ASN A 78 1.90 -20.98 8.49
N PRO A 79 2.89 -20.33 9.12
CA PRO A 79 3.93 -21.00 9.92
C PRO A 79 3.37 -21.66 11.19
N PHE A 80 2.09 -21.43 11.53
CA PHE A 80 1.43 -22.13 12.62
C PHE A 80 0.95 -23.53 12.19
N PRO A 81 1.06 -24.53 13.08
CA PRO A 81 0.61 -25.88 12.79
C PRO A 81 -0.89 -25.92 12.50
N ASN A 82 -1.27 -26.75 11.51
CA ASN A 82 -2.67 -27.04 11.23
C ASN A 82 -3.26 -27.81 12.41
N HIS A 83 -4.10 -27.14 13.21
CA HIS A 83 -4.82 -27.76 14.33
C HIS A 83 -6.03 -28.57 13.81
N ASN A 84 -5.78 -29.66 13.10
CA ASN A 84 -6.80 -30.65 12.73
C ASN A 84 -7.09 -31.63 13.88
N PHE A 85 -7.18 -31.15 15.12
CA PHE A 85 -7.52 -32.00 16.27
C PHE A 85 -9.01 -31.89 16.60
N GLY A 86 -9.77 -32.84 16.07
CA GLY A 86 -11.03 -33.31 16.65
C GLY A 86 -12.26 -32.43 16.41
N ARG A 87 -13.42 -32.99 16.74
CA ARG A 87 -14.79 -32.44 16.59
C ARG A 87 -15.03 -31.13 17.36
N GLY A 88 -14.30 -30.07 17.02
CA GLY A 88 -14.53 -28.70 17.50
C GLY A 88 -15.07 -27.80 16.38
N PRO A 89 -15.64 -26.63 16.72
CA PRO A 89 -16.11 -25.65 15.73
C PRO A 89 -14.96 -25.24 14.82
N LYS A 90 -15.15 -25.40 13.51
CA LYS A 90 -14.13 -25.06 12.52
C LYS A 90 -13.97 -23.53 12.49
N ILE A 91 -12.88 -23.04 13.06
CA ILE A 91 -12.47 -21.65 12.89
C ILE A 91 -11.80 -21.55 11.52
N ASN A 92 -12.32 -20.64 10.68
CA ASN A 92 -11.93 -20.40 9.28
C ASN A 92 -12.44 -21.41 8.23
N CYS A 93 -13.74 -21.75 8.27
CA CYS A 93 -14.40 -22.32 7.10
C CYS A 93 -15.02 -21.21 6.24
N LEU A 94 -14.55 -21.07 5.01
CA LEU A 94 -15.41 -20.53 3.96
C LEU A 94 -16.51 -21.57 3.72
N MET A 95 -17.78 -21.21 3.93
CA MET A 95 -18.88 -21.97 3.34
C MET A 95 -18.74 -21.84 1.82
N SER A 96 -18.25 -22.90 1.18
CA SER A 96 -18.43 -23.05 -0.26
C SER A 96 -19.87 -23.50 -0.47
N GLU A 97 -20.73 -22.61 -0.97
CA GLU A 97 -22.03 -23.02 -1.48
C GLU A 97 -21.80 -23.77 -2.79
N GLU A 98 -21.85 -25.09 -2.71
CA GLU A 98 -21.84 -26.01 -3.84
C GLU A 98 -23.19 -25.92 -4.57
N LYS A 99 -23.22 -25.13 -5.65
CA LYS A 99 -24.32 -25.08 -6.61
C LYS A 99 -24.39 -26.43 -7.32
N GLY A 100 -25.21 -27.34 -6.80
CA GLY A 100 -25.60 -28.57 -7.48
C GLY A 100 -26.44 -28.21 -8.71
N GLU A 101 -25.87 -28.42 -9.88
CA GLU A 101 -26.55 -28.38 -11.17
C GLU A 101 -27.45 -29.61 -11.24
N GLU A 102 -28.76 -29.38 -11.39
CA GLU A 102 -29.79 -30.39 -11.54
C GLU A 102 -29.75 -30.97 -12.96
N ASP A 103 -29.53 -32.28 -13.07
CA ASP A 103 -29.50 -33.02 -14.34
C ASP A 103 -30.94 -33.17 -14.90
N PRO A 104 -31.24 -32.78 -16.15
CA PRO A 104 -32.60 -32.82 -16.69
C PRO A 104 -32.90 -34.12 -17.46
N PHE A 105 -33.97 -34.80 -16.99
CA PHE A 105 -34.83 -35.77 -17.67
C PHE A 105 -34.32 -37.22 -17.89
N GLU A 106 -35.06 -38.14 -17.25
CA GLU A 106 -35.27 -39.60 -17.47
C GLU A 106 -34.11 -40.52 -17.89
#